data_AF-A0A9P7RYN7-F1
#
_entry.id   AF-A0A9P7RYN7-F1
#
_cell.length_a   1.000
_cell.length_b   1.000
_cell.length_c   1.000
_cell.angle_alpha   90.00
_cell.angle_beta   90.00
_cell.angle_gamma   90.00
#
_symmetry.space_group_name_H-M   'P 1'
#
loop_
_entity.id
_entity.type
_entity.pdbx_description
1 polymer ?
#
loop_
_entity_poly.entity_id
_entity_poly.type
_entity_poly.pdbx_seq_one_letter_code
_entity_poly.pdbx_strand_id
1 'polypeptide(L)'
;MRNHGQRRITPSKDLQWIDCYPGGFQCGRLLVPLDYNNPDEDSAAIALVRLPASVPTNSSEYLGPILFNPGGPGGSGVDYITSLGANFATVVGSQFDIVGFDPRGVSRSTPRVSFFESRVERVLWGASGAGELNHSAITIGSSWARNKITGQLAVERDRNVLAHINTDHTARDMLRITEAHGRENLQYWGVSYGTVLGSTFAAMFPNKVHRLVIDGVVDVSDDYYTTKWTTNLRDTDHVLQWFFKDCLKAGPENCTFHEPSIEAMNTKLNDLYSSIIHSPVSVKTNTSYGIVDYARLRLTIFVAFYKPFAVWPMLATGLQDLIQGNGTVLYNILDQPSFRCSCNPLEHAFDSVPEAMTAIACNDGDLIPSGLEDALEHYREVLKVSEWGSVWAGIRMMCGGWSSDIPKTQFRGPIVGNTSFPLLLIGNIADPVTPLWAAHKVSKGFPGSVVLSQDSAGHCSIAAPSICTALAVREYFVNGTLPKSGTHCSIIGSPFAPNPPARGSGSGGSEIDSGGQTQIPLKLGTEVEDNDDLLEALKGLAGFRLGGYGSGMTPLHV
;
A
#
# COMPACT_ATOMS: atom_id res chain seq x y z
N MET A 1 6.79 -18.26 4.62
CA MET A 1 8.11 -18.72 4.14
C MET A 1 8.27 -20.22 4.41
N ARG A 2 8.21 -21.08 3.38
CA ARG A 2 8.54 -22.51 3.51
C ARG A 2 9.84 -22.81 2.75
N ASN A 3 10.75 -23.45 3.48
CA ASN A 3 11.83 -24.35 3.06
C ASN A 3 12.67 -23.98 1.84
N HIS A 4 13.81 -23.32 2.09
CA HIS A 4 15.15 -23.90 1.90
C HIS A 4 16.18 -22.95 2.55
N GLY A 5 16.79 -23.39 3.66
CA GLY A 5 18.06 -22.86 4.17
C GLY A 5 18.23 -21.34 4.23
N GLN A 6 17.40 -20.62 5.00
CA GLN A 6 17.62 -19.20 5.25
C GLN A 6 18.90 -19.04 6.09
N ARG A 7 20.05 -18.93 5.40
CA ARG A 7 21.28 -18.40 6.00
C ARG A 7 20.89 -17.09 6.67
N ARG A 8 21.17 -16.97 7.96
CA ARG A 8 20.99 -15.71 8.68
C ARG A 8 21.77 -14.65 7.91
N ILE A 9 21.07 -13.71 7.26
CA ILE A 9 21.73 -12.62 6.52
C ILE A 9 22.35 -11.72 7.57
N THR A 10 23.67 -11.70 7.61
CA THR A 10 24.44 -10.84 8.51
C THR A 10 24.35 -9.41 8.00
N PRO A 11 23.88 -8.44 8.82
CA PRO A 11 23.95 -7.02 8.46
C PRO A 11 25.39 -6.57 8.21
N SER A 12 25.59 -5.73 7.20
CA SER A 12 26.90 -5.24 6.79
C SER A 12 26.82 -3.76 6.39
N LYS A 13 27.93 -3.03 6.55
CA LYS A 13 28.07 -1.65 6.05
C LYS A 13 28.09 -1.61 4.52
N ASP A 14 28.62 -2.67 3.90
CA ASP A 14 28.57 -2.89 2.46
C ASP A 14 27.42 -3.81 2.10
N LEU A 15 26.75 -3.55 0.98
CA LEU A 15 25.60 -4.33 0.55
C LEU A 15 26.03 -5.68 -0.03
N GLN A 16 25.82 -6.74 0.75
CA GLN A 16 26.10 -8.12 0.34
C GLN A 16 24.79 -8.82 -0.04
N TRP A 17 24.73 -9.28 -1.29
CA TRP A 17 23.57 -9.96 -1.85
C TRP A 17 23.71 -11.47 -1.76
N ILE A 18 22.65 -12.14 -1.29
CA ILE A 18 22.52 -13.59 -1.34
C ILE A 18 21.17 -13.98 -1.94
N ASP A 19 21.10 -15.13 -2.61
CA ASP A 19 19.83 -15.65 -3.11
C ASP A 19 18.91 -15.99 -1.92
N CYS A 20 17.63 -15.59 -1.99
CA CYS A 20 16.71 -15.69 -0.85
C CYS A 20 15.28 -16.12 -1.18
N TYR A 21 14.78 -15.87 -2.39
CA TYR A 21 13.46 -16.34 -2.83
C TYR A 21 13.52 -16.94 -4.25
N PRO A 22 12.59 -17.84 -4.62
CA PRO A 22 12.47 -18.33 -6.00
C PRO A 22 12.26 -17.17 -6.98
N GLY A 23 12.66 -17.35 -8.25
CA GLY A 23 12.51 -16.30 -9.27
C GLY A 23 13.69 -15.33 -9.36
N GLY A 24 14.84 -15.68 -8.78
CA GLY A 24 16.08 -14.91 -8.91
C GLY A 24 16.21 -13.73 -7.94
N PHE A 25 15.37 -13.66 -6.91
CA PHE A 25 15.49 -12.61 -5.90
C PHE A 25 16.71 -12.80 -5.01
N GLN A 26 17.37 -11.67 -4.75
CA GLN A 26 18.49 -11.57 -3.84
C GLN A 26 18.13 -10.68 -2.66
N CYS A 27 18.62 -11.01 -1.47
CA CYS A 27 18.38 -10.25 -0.25
C CYS A 27 19.69 -9.76 0.34
N GLY A 28 19.61 -8.62 1.02
CA GLY A 28 20.71 -8.00 1.73
C GLY A 28 20.22 -7.32 3.00
N ARG A 29 21.15 -7.03 3.91
CA ARG A 29 20.88 -6.23 5.12
C ARG A 29 21.93 -5.14 5.27
N LEU A 30 21.51 -3.89 5.08
CA LEU A 30 22.39 -2.74 5.14
C LEU A 30 22.38 -2.12 6.54
N LEU A 31 23.57 -1.95 7.13
CA LEU A 31 23.73 -1.19 8.36
C LEU A 31 23.74 0.30 8.06
N VAL A 32 22.86 1.03 8.75
CA VAL A 32 22.75 2.49 8.72
C VAL A 32 22.74 3.02 10.16
N PRO A 33 23.13 4.28 10.38
CA PRO A 33 22.98 4.92 11.69
C PRO A 33 21.56 4.80 12.24
N LEU A 34 21.42 4.40 13.50
CA LEU A 34 20.14 4.50 14.19
C LEU A 34 19.79 5.98 14.38
N ASP A 35 20.70 6.74 14.99
CA ASP A 35 20.67 8.20 15.09
C ASP A 35 21.67 8.82 14.10
N TYR A 36 21.16 9.64 13.16
CA TYR A 36 22.04 10.33 12.21
C TYR A 36 22.82 11.50 12.81
N ASN A 37 22.47 11.97 14.00
CA ASN A 37 23.27 12.96 14.74
C ASN A 37 24.44 12.30 15.48
N ASN A 38 24.33 11.01 15.81
CA ASN A 38 25.35 10.22 16.50
C ASN A 38 25.64 8.92 15.73
N PRO A 39 26.25 9.01 14.52
CA PRO A 39 26.27 7.91 13.56
C PRO A 39 27.12 6.70 13.96
N ASP A 40 27.96 6.82 14.98
CA ASP A 40 28.88 5.77 15.44
C ASP A 40 28.38 5.01 16.69
N GLU A 41 27.27 5.42 17.32
CA GLU A 41 26.77 4.80 18.55
C GLU A 41 26.01 3.50 18.30
N ASP A 42 24.89 3.59 17.57
CA ASP A 42 23.99 2.48 17.30
C ASP A 42 23.62 2.39 15.82
N SER A 43 23.21 1.21 15.38
CA SER A 43 22.84 0.96 13.98
C SER A 43 21.47 0.31 13.84
N ALA A 44 20.73 0.74 12.81
CA ALA A 44 19.63 -0.01 12.25
C ALA A 44 20.14 -0.91 11.12
N ALA A 45 19.58 -2.11 10.99
CA ALA A 45 19.81 -3.02 9.87
C ALA A 45 18.57 -3.05 8.98
N ILE A 46 18.66 -2.37 7.83
CA ILE A 46 17.60 -2.27 6.84
C ILE A 46 17.58 -3.53 5.98
N ALA A 47 16.44 -4.20 5.90
CA ALA A 47 16.26 -5.37 5.07
C ALA A 47 15.89 -4.96 3.63
N LEU A 48 16.57 -5.57 2.66
CA LEU A 48 16.35 -5.33 1.24
C LEU A 48 16.12 -6.64 0.50
N VAL A 49 15.32 -6.55 -0.55
CA VAL A 49 15.23 -7.53 -1.63
C VAL A 49 15.46 -6.83 -2.95
N ARG A 50 16.13 -7.49 -3.89
CA ARG A 50 16.18 -7.06 -5.28
C ARG A 50 15.81 -8.19 -6.22
N LEU A 51 15.09 -7.86 -7.29
CA LEU A 51 15.10 -8.61 -8.53
C LEU A 51 16.16 -7.96 -9.43
N PRO A 52 17.29 -8.63 -9.72
CA PRO A 52 18.34 -8.05 -10.55
C PRO A 52 17.85 -7.72 -11.97
N ALA A 53 18.45 -6.70 -12.57
CA ALA A 53 18.30 -6.40 -13.99
C ALA A 53 18.65 -7.62 -14.85
N SER A 54 17.97 -7.77 -15.99
CA SER A 54 18.29 -8.85 -16.93
C SER A 54 19.57 -8.57 -17.72
N VAL A 55 19.99 -7.31 -17.78
CA VAL A 55 21.26 -6.91 -18.40
C VAL A 55 22.42 -6.98 -17.38
N PRO A 56 23.65 -7.32 -17.79
CA PRO A 56 24.80 -7.33 -16.89
C PRO A 56 25.07 -5.96 -16.26
N THR A 57 25.44 -5.92 -14.98
CA THR A 57 25.68 -4.66 -14.25
C THR A 57 26.88 -3.85 -14.76
N ASN A 58 27.77 -4.47 -15.53
CA ASN A 58 28.89 -3.82 -16.21
C ASN A 58 28.57 -3.38 -17.66
N SER A 59 27.35 -3.65 -18.14
CA SER A 59 26.86 -3.19 -19.44
C SER A 59 26.55 -1.69 -19.40
N SER A 60 26.75 -1.00 -20.52
CA SER A 60 26.27 0.38 -20.71
C SER A 60 24.74 0.49 -20.69
N GLU A 61 24.02 -0.62 -20.87
CA GLU A 61 22.57 -0.68 -20.80
C GLU A 61 22.05 -0.71 -19.35
N TYR A 62 22.88 -1.01 -18.35
CA TYR A 62 22.43 -1.09 -16.96
C TYR A 62 22.22 0.31 -16.36
N LEU A 63 20.97 0.61 -16.00
CA LEU A 63 20.56 1.93 -15.52
C LEU A 63 20.48 2.02 -13.99
N GLY A 64 20.83 0.96 -13.25
CA GLY A 64 20.90 0.97 -11.79
C GLY A 64 19.62 0.55 -11.08
N PRO A 65 19.59 0.69 -9.74
CA PRO A 65 18.45 0.30 -8.92
C PRO A 65 17.34 1.35 -8.94
N ILE A 66 16.09 0.88 -8.93
CA ILE A 66 14.91 1.67 -8.58
C ILE A 66 14.41 1.16 -7.23
N LEU A 67 14.30 2.05 -6.25
CA LEU A 67 13.75 1.74 -4.93
C LEU A 67 12.21 1.84 -4.98
N PHE A 68 11.53 0.83 -4.48
CA PHE A 68 10.07 0.77 -4.40
C PHE A 68 9.60 0.80 -2.95
N ASN A 69 8.52 1.55 -2.70
CA ASN A 69 7.85 1.55 -1.40
C ASN A 69 6.32 1.45 -1.58
N PRO A 70 5.64 0.50 -0.91
CA PRO A 70 4.20 0.29 -1.05
C PRO A 70 3.34 1.28 -0.26
N GLY A 71 3.94 2.10 0.61
CA GLY A 71 3.22 2.97 1.52
C GLY A 71 2.80 2.28 2.83
N GLY A 72 1.58 2.57 3.28
CA GLY A 72 1.09 2.27 4.62
C GLY A 72 0.85 3.57 5.40
N PRO A 73 1.79 4.08 6.22
CA PRO A 73 3.14 3.55 6.50
C PRO A 73 3.15 2.19 7.19
N GLY A 74 4.32 1.56 7.24
CA GLY A 74 4.49 0.23 7.85
C GLY A 74 4.31 -0.95 6.90
N GLY A 75 4.09 -0.72 5.59
CA GLY A 75 4.11 -1.78 4.58
C GLY A 75 5.53 -2.29 4.31
N SER A 76 5.68 -3.61 4.11
CA SER A 76 6.95 -4.24 3.75
C SER A 76 7.25 -4.07 2.26
N GLY A 77 8.33 -3.34 1.93
CA GLY A 77 8.83 -3.27 0.56
C GLY A 77 9.42 -4.60 0.08
N VAL A 78 9.91 -5.44 1.00
CA VAL A 78 10.35 -6.80 0.68
C VAL A 78 9.19 -7.67 0.21
N ASP A 79 8.09 -7.70 0.94
CA ASP A 79 6.91 -8.49 0.55
C ASP A 79 6.26 -7.94 -0.72
N TYR A 80 6.31 -6.61 -0.91
CA TYR A 80 5.82 -5.96 -2.12
C TYR A 80 6.58 -6.40 -3.38
N ILE A 81 7.92 -6.35 -3.36
CA ILE A 81 8.74 -6.70 -4.54
C ILE A 81 8.86 -8.20 -4.75
N THR A 82 8.85 -9.02 -3.70
CA THR A 82 8.76 -10.47 -3.90
C THR A 82 7.45 -10.91 -4.56
N SER A 83 6.38 -10.12 -4.40
CA SER A 83 5.08 -10.41 -5.02
C SER A 83 4.92 -9.81 -6.41
N LEU A 84 5.38 -8.59 -6.64
CA LEU A 84 5.10 -7.80 -7.85
C LEU A 84 6.35 -7.40 -8.64
N GLY A 85 7.54 -7.78 -8.20
CA GLY A 85 8.80 -7.33 -8.78
C GLY A 85 8.93 -7.66 -10.26
N ALA A 86 8.43 -8.82 -10.70
CA ALA A 86 8.40 -9.19 -12.12
C ALA A 86 7.49 -8.26 -12.93
N ASN A 87 6.30 -7.93 -12.43
CA ASN A 87 5.39 -6.99 -13.09
C ASN A 87 6.02 -5.59 -13.19
N PHE A 88 6.69 -5.12 -12.13
CA PHE A 88 7.41 -3.84 -12.16
C PHE A 88 8.58 -3.87 -13.15
N ALA A 89 9.35 -4.96 -13.21
CA ALA A 89 10.43 -5.12 -14.19
C ALA A 89 9.89 -5.05 -15.63
N THR A 90 8.74 -5.65 -15.92
CA THR A 90 8.08 -5.50 -17.23
C THR A 90 7.68 -4.05 -17.51
N VAL A 91 7.16 -3.33 -16.52
CA VAL A 91 6.77 -1.91 -16.70
C VAL A 91 7.98 -1.03 -16.98
N VAL A 92 9.02 -1.06 -16.11
CA VAL A 92 10.13 -0.12 -16.19
C VAL A 92 11.22 -0.53 -17.19
N GLY A 93 11.30 -1.81 -17.54
CA GLY A 93 12.29 -2.35 -18.47
C GLY A 93 13.36 -3.21 -17.81
N SER A 94 14.09 -3.96 -18.63
CA SER A 94 15.09 -4.95 -18.23
C SER A 94 16.40 -4.36 -17.69
N GLN A 95 16.57 -3.04 -17.78
CA GLN A 95 17.79 -2.31 -17.44
C GLN A 95 17.98 -2.03 -15.93
N PHE A 96 16.95 -2.28 -15.11
CA PHE A 96 16.89 -1.83 -13.73
C PHE A 96 16.89 -2.98 -12.74
N ASP A 97 17.59 -2.80 -11.61
CA ASP A 97 17.32 -3.63 -10.43
C ASP A 97 16.02 -3.12 -9.78
N ILE A 98 15.08 -4.03 -9.53
CA ILE A 98 13.83 -3.71 -8.82
C ILE A 98 14.06 -3.97 -7.34
N VAL A 99 14.22 -2.91 -6.55
CA VAL A 99 14.65 -2.99 -5.15
C VAL A 99 13.52 -2.63 -4.20
N GLY A 100 13.11 -3.58 -3.38
CA GLY A 100 12.21 -3.36 -2.26
C GLY A 100 13.00 -3.27 -0.95
N PHE A 101 12.60 -2.39 -0.04
CA PHE A 101 13.20 -2.32 1.29
C PHE A 101 12.12 -2.19 2.36
N ASP A 102 12.36 -2.80 3.52
CA ASP A 102 11.52 -2.58 4.70
C ASP A 102 12.07 -1.35 5.43
N PRO A 103 11.30 -0.26 5.61
CA PRO A 103 11.76 0.88 6.38
C PRO A 103 12.22 0.49 7.79
N ARG A 104 13.07 1.29 8.42
CA ARG A 104 13.44 1.10 9.84
C ARG A 104 12.19 0.93 10.71
N GLY A 105 12.22 -0.02 11.65
CA GLY A 105 11.06 -0.35 12.47
C GLY A 105 10.03 -1.29 11.82
N VAL A 106 10.11 -1.55 10.51
CA VAL A 106 9.13 -2.32 9.74
C VAL A 106 9.65 -3.73 9.47
N SER A 107 8.78 -4.73 9.69
CA SER A 107 8.93 -6.11 9.22
C SER A 107 10.31 -6.74 9.48
N ARG A 108 11.16 -6.89 8.46
CA ARG A 108 12.48 -7.57 8.57
C ARG A 108 13.60 -6.64 9.01
N SER A 109 13.36 -5.32 9.03
CA SER A 109 14.33 -4.34 9.49
C SER A 109 14.39 -4.34 11.02
N THR A 110 15.60 -4.17 11.56
CA THR A 110 15.83 -4.19 13.02
C THR A 110 16.56 -2.93 13.48
N PRO A 111 16.27 -2.39 14.66
CA PRO A 111 15.23 -2.85 15.59
C PRO A 111 13.81 -2.64 15.04
N ARG A 112 12.91 -3.56 15.38
CA ARG A 112 11.52 -3.59 14.88
C ARG A 112 10.61 -2.92 15.90
N VAL A 113 9.63 -2.15 15.42
CA VAL A 113 8.58 -1.58 16.28
C VAL A 113 7.59 -2.67 16.69
N SER A 114 7.33 -2.77 17.99
CA SER A 114 6.34 -3.68 18.57
C SER A 114 5.92 -3.16 19.94
N PHE A 115 4.65 -2.81 20.11
CA PHE A 115 4.13 -2.37 21.41
C PHE A 115 3.58 -3.55 22.22
N PHE A 116 3.37 -4.70 21.58
CA PHE A 116 2.90 -5.93 22.23
C PHE A 116 4.05 -6.95 22.32
N GLU A 117 4.11 -7.68 23.43
CA GLU A 117 5.14 -8.69 23.70
C GLU A 117 4.96 -9.94 22.85
N SER A 118 3.71 -10.25 22.49
CA SER A 118 3.37 -11.44 21.70
C SER A 118 2.36 -11.16 20.60
N ARG A 119 2.32 -12.06 19.61
CA ARG A 119 1.29 -12.04 18.56
C ARG A 119 -0.11 -12.25 19.14
N VAL A 120 -0.24 -13.08 20.18
CA VAL A 120 -1.53 -13.36 20.84
C VAL A 120 -2.08 -12.09 21.49
N GLU A 121 -1.25 -11.39 22.27
CA GLU A 121 -1.62 -10.12 22.92
C GLU A 121 -2.12 -9.11 21.88
N ARG A 122 -1.36 -8.93 20.78
CA ARG A 122 -1.75 -8.03 19.68
C ARG A 122 -3.07 -8.41 19.05
N VAL A 123 -3.30 -9.70 18.76
CA VAL A 123 -4.54 -10.16 18.12
C VAL A 123 -5.74 -9.98 19.05
N LEU A 124 -5.61 -10.30 20.33
CA LEU A 124 -6.67 -10.07 21.32
C LEU A 124 -6.97 -8.57 21.51
N TRP A 125 -5.92 -7.74 21.52
CA TRP A 125 -6.08 -6.29 21.56
C TRP A 125 -6.81 -5.78 20.32
N GLY A 126 -6.39 -6.16 19.11
CA GLY A 126 -7.01 -5.74 17.85
C GLY A 126 -8.46 -6.24 17.69
N ALA A 127 -8.78 -7.44 18.16
CA ALA A 127 -10.13 -8.02 18.07
C ALA A 127 -11.18 -7.26 18.90
N SER A 128 -10.76 -6.44 19.87
CA SER A 128 -11.65 -5.57 20.66
C SER A 128 -11.70 -4.13 20.14
N GLY A 129 -10.98 -3.82 19.06
CA GLY A 129 -11.01 -2.53 18.37
C GLY A 129 -12.11 -2.45 17.31
N ALA A 130 -12.35 -1.25 16.80
CA ALA A 130 -13.38 -0.98 15.81
C ALA A 130 -12.82 -0.22 14.60
N GLY A 131 -13.05 -0.75 13.40
CA GLY A 131 -12.67 -0.09 12.13
C GLY A 131 -13.77 0.68 11.43
N GLU A 132 -14.96 0.74 12.04
CA GLU A 132 -16.06 1.60 11.64
C GLU A 132 -16.54 2.31 12.89
N LEU A 133 -16.22 3.60 13.01
CA LEU A 133 -16.49 4.38 14.23
C LEU A 133 -17.98 4.68 14.40
N ASN A 134 -18.79 4.59 13.34
CA ASN A 134 -20.24 4.73 13.41
C ASN A 134 -20.95 3.42 13.83
N HIS A 135 -20.21 2.40 14.29
CA HIS A 135 -20.78 1.12 14.70
C HIS A 135 -21.68 1.22 15.95
N SER A 136 -21.34 2.08 16.91
CA SER A 136 -22.11 2.24 18.16
C SER A 136 -21.84 3.59 18.81
N ALA A 137 -22.73 4.03 19.70
CA ALA A 137 -22.59 5.30 20.43
C ALA A 137 -21.33 5.37 21.32
N ILE A 138 -20.76 4.23 21.72
CA ILE A 138 -19.58 4.17 22.59
C ILE A 138 -18.27 4.01 21.81
N THR A 139 -18.31 3.81 20.49
CA THR A 139 -17.15 3.38 19.71
C THR A 139 -16.02 4.42 19.76
N ILE A 140 -16.33 5.70 19.52
CA ILE A 140 -15.32 6.77 19.54
C ILE A 140 -14.66 6.90 20.92
N GLY A 141 -15.45 6.88 22.00
CA GLY A 141 -14.93 6.92 23.37
C GLY A 141 -14.06 5.71 23.71
N SER A 142 -14.45 4.53 23.24
CA SER A 142 -13.68 3.29 23.43
C SER A 142 -12.36 3.34 22.64
N SER A 143 -12.38 3.72 21.37
CA SER A 143 -11.17 3.89 20.55
C SER A 143 -10.23 4.94 21.13
N TRP A 144 -10.76 6.08 21.62
CA TRP A 144 -9.97 7.09 22.32
C TRP A 144 -9.25 6.52 23.55
N ALA A 145 -9.96 5.79 24.42
CA ALA A 145 -9.38 5.20 25.63
C ALA A 145 -8.33 4.14 25.29
N ARG A 146 -8.59 3.30 24.28
CA ARG A 146 -7.65 2.29 23.78
C ARG A 146 -6.38 2.90 23.25
N ASN A 147 -6.47 3.98 22.47
CA ASN A 147 -5.29 4.66 21.92
C ASN A 147 -4.37 5.24 23.00
N LYS A 148 -4.92 5.65 24.16
CA LYS A 148 -4.09 6.02 25.33
C LYS A 148 -3.27 4.85 25.86
N ILE A 149 -3.88 3.67 25.98
CA ILE A 149 -3.18 2.45 26.40
C ILE A 149 -2.11 2.07 25.37
N THR A 150 -2.44 2.09 24.08
CA THR A 150 -1.46 1.83 23.01
C THR A 150 -0.25 2.77 23.09
N GLY A 151 -0.47 4.06 23.34
CA GLY A 151 0.60 5.04 23.51
C GLY A 151 1.44 4.83 24.77
N GLN A 152 0.83 4.44 25.89
CA GLN A 152 1.55 4.06 27.12
C GLN A 152 2.44 2.84 26.88
N LEU A 153 1.89 1.78 26.27
CA LEU A 153 2.65 0.59 25.91
C LEU A 153 3.81 0.89 24.96
N ALA A 154 3.63 1.84 24.03
CA ALA A 154 4.68 2.28 23.13
C ALA A 154 5.88 2.83 23.90
N VAL A 155 5.67 3.67 24.92
CA VAL A 155 6.76 4.23 25.75
C VAL A 155 7.34 3.18 26.69
N GLU A 156 6.51 2.42 27.41
CA GLU A 156 6.95 1.42 28.39
C GLU A 156 7.81 0.32 27.77
N ARG A 157 7.53 -0.02 26.51
CA ARG A 157 8.20 -1.10 25.77
C ARG A 157 9.15 -0.58 24.69
N ASP A 158 9.36 0.73 24.61
CA ASP A 158 10.38 1.29 23.74
C ASP A 158 11.76 0.81 24.18
N ARG A 159 12.59 0.46 23.21
CA ARG A 159 13.99 0.08 23.42
C ARG A 159 14.92 1.19 22.95
N ASN A 160 14.51 2.45 23.18
CA ASN A 160 15.14 3.67 22.67
C ASN A 160 15.21 3.71 21.13
N VAL A 161 14.17 3.24 20.47
CA VAL A 161 14.14 3.18 18.99
C VAL A 161 13.11 4.13 18.42
N LEU A 162 12.01 4.42 19.16
CA LEU A 162 10.88 5.17 18.61
C LEU A 162 11.25 6.56 18.14
N ALA A 163 12.17 7.25 18.80
CA ALA A 163 12.66 8.57 18.37
C ALA A 163 13.23 8.57 16.93
N HIS A 164 13.68 7.41 16.45
CA HIS A 164 14.34 7.25 15.17
C HIS A 164 13.45 6.59 14.10
N ILE A 165 12.19 6.28 14.41
CA ILE A 165 11.23 5.68 13.47
C ILE A 165 10.33 6.76 12.88
N ASN A 166 10.79 7.37 11.78
CA ASN A 166 10.08 8.46 11.09
C ASN A 166 10.52 8.55 9.61
N THR A 167 9.83 9.39 8.84
CA THR A 167 10.04 9.59 7.41
C THR A 167 11.41 10.22 7.11
N ASP A 168 11.87 11.20 7.89
CA ASP A 168 13.21 11.83 7.72
C ASP A 168 14.32 10.77 7.74
N HIS A 169 14.35 9.97 8.81
CA HIS A 169 15.39 8.96 8.97
C HIS A 169 15.31 7.90 7.86
N THR A 170 14.09 7.54 7.45
CA THR A 170 13.89 6.62 6.32
C THR A 170 14.38 7.24 5.00
N ALA A 171 14.20 8.54 4.77
CA ALA A 171 14.74 9.21 3.58
C ALA A 171 16.27 9.24 3.58
N ARG A 172 16.91 9.36 4.75
CA ARG A 172 18.36 9.21 4.88
C ARG A 172 18.80 7.76 4.60
N ASP A 173 18.03 6.77 5.03
CA ASP A 173 18.28 5.36 4.71
C ASP A 173 18.23 5.13 3.20
N MET A 174 17.26 5.72 2.50
CA MET A 174 17.17 5.63 1.04
C MET A 174 18.42 6.18 0.35
N LEU A 175 18.99 7.27 0.86
CA LEU A 175 20.27 7.79 0.36
C LEU A 175 21.40 6.77 0.61
N ARG A 176 21.49 6.20 1.82
CA ARG A 176 22.49 5.16 2.13
C ARG A 176 22.35 3.92 1.27
N ILE A 177 21.12 3.48 1.00
CA ILE A 177 20.86 2.36 0.09
C ILE A 177 21.34 2.69 -1.32
N THR A 178 21.07 3.91 -1.80
CA THR A 178 21.53 4.38 -3.11
C THR A 178 23.05 4.39 -3.20
N GLU A 179 23.72 4.95 -2.20
CA GLU A 179 25.18 4.99 -2.08
C GLU A 179 25.79 3.59 -2.03
N ALA A 180 25.17 2.65 -1.30
CA ALA A 180 25.62 1.27 -1.19
C ALA A 180 25.49 0.48 -2.50
N HIS A 181 24.68 0.95 -3.46
CA HIS A 181 24.65 0.44 -4.84
C HIS A 181 25.68 1.13 -5.74
N GLY A 182 26.54 2.00 -5.20
CA GLY A 182 27.50 2.79 -5.97
C GLY A 182 26.85 3.87 -6.83
N ARG A 183 25.67 4.36 -6.44
CA ARG A 183 24.97 5.45 -7.12
C ARG A 183 24.97 6.70 -6.26
N GLU A 184 25.08 7.86 -6.89
CA GLU A 184 25.04 9.14 -6.18
C GLU A 184 23.61 9.65 -5.98
N ASN A 185 22.71 9.38 -6.92
CA ASN A 185 21.38 9.96 -7.00
C ASN A 185 20.30 8.88 -7.05
N LEU A 186 19.20 9.12 -6.36
CA LEU A 186 18.10 8.19 -6.16
C LEU A 186 17.24 8.01 -7.41
N GLN A 187 16.90 6.76 -7.70
CA GLN A 187 15.73 6.40 -8.51
C GLN A 187 14.68 5.74 -7.61
N TYR A 188 13.44 6.20 -7.67
CA TYR A 188 12.41 5.80 -6.71
C TYR A 188 11.00 5.80 -7.31
N TRP A 189 10.20 4.79 -6.94
CA TRP A 189 8.76 4.74 -7.15
C TRP A 189 8.06 4.47 -5.82
N GLY A 190 7.45 5.52 -5.25
CA GLY A 190 6.67 5.44 -4.02
C GLY A 190 5.17 5.48 -4.30
N VAL A 191 4.44 4.61 -3.63
CA VAL A 191 2.98 4.51 -3.72
C VAL A 191 2.36 4.93 -2.38
N SER A 192 1.26 5.69 -2.38
CA SER A 192 0.52 6.05 -1.16
C SER A 192 1.39 6.82 -0.14
N TYR A 193 1.54 6.39 1.12
CA TYR A 193 2.53 6.98 2.06
C TYR A 193 3.96 7.03 1.47
N GLY A 194 4.32 6.13 0.55
CA GLY A 194 5.58 6.21 -0.19
C GLY A 194 5.76 7.54 -0.94
N THR A 195 4.67 8.27 -1.21
CA THR A 195 4.70 9.63 -1.77
C THR A 195 5.12 10.67 -0.73
N VAL A 196 4.71 10.54 0.53
CA VAL A 196 5.25 11.36 1.65
C VAL A 196 6.76 11.17 1.73
N LEU A 197 7.22 9.92 1.69
CA LEU A 197 8.63 9.58 1.74
C LEU A 197 9.41 10.14 0.54
N GLY A 198 8.86 10.01 -0.67
CA GLY A 198 9.46 10.56 -1.89
C GLY A 198 9.54 12.09 -1.88
N SER A 199 8.46 12.78 -1.52
CA SER A 199 8.43 14.24 -1.40
C SER A 199 9.40 14.75 -0.32
N THR A 200 9.50 14.03 0.79
CA THR A 200 10.43 14.38 1.88
C THR A 200 11.87 14.20 1.45
N PHE A 201 12.21 13.09 0.79
CA PHE A 201 13.53 12.90 0.20
C PHE A 201 13.88 14.02 -0.78
N ALA A 202 12.96 14.37 -1.68
CA ALA A 202 13.16 15.42 -2.67
C ALA A 202 13.41 16.80 -2.03
N ALA A 203 12.75 17.11 -0.91
CA ALA A 203 12.95 18.35 -0.16
C ALA A 203 14.27 18.35 0.64
N MET A 204 14.64 17.22 1.26
CA MET A 204 15.87 17.09 2.05
C MET A 204 17.14 17.02 1.19
N PHE A 205 17.06 16.33 0.05
CA PHE A 205 18.19 16.04 -0.84
C PHE A 205 17.87 16.40 -2.29
N PRO A 206 17.56 17.67 -2.60
CA PRO A 206 17.12 18.06 -3.94
C PRO A 206 18.14 17.72 -5.02
N ASN A 207 19.43 17.80 -4.72
CA ASN A 207 20.54 17.47 -5.64
C ASN A 207 20.82 15.97 -5.77
N LYS A 208 20.09 15.12 -5.04
CA LYS A 208 20.24 13.66 -5.04
C LYS A 208 19.08 12.96 -5.72
N VAL A 209 18.27 13.69 -6.49
CA VAL A 209 17.12 13.14 -7.24
C VAL A 209 17.55 12.86 -8.69
N HIS A 210 17.48 11.60 -9.11
CA HIS A 210 17.66 11.23 -10.53
C HIS A 210 16.33 10.97 -11.22
N ARG A 211 15.51 10.06 -10.68
CA ARG A 211 14.16 9.74 -11.19
C ARG A 211 13.25 9.48 -10.00
N LEU A 212 12.15 10.20 -9.88
CA LEU A 212 11.28 10.08 -8.73
C LEU A 212 9.82 10.12 -9.18
N VAL A 213 9.19 8.96 -9.12
CA VAL A 213 7.76 8.75 -9.35
C VAL A 213 7.05 8.66 -8.00
N ILE A 214 6.03 9.49 -7.80
CA ILE A 214 5.11 9.38 -6.67
C ILE A 214 3.69 9.18 -7.18
N ASP A 215 3.07 8.07 -6.76
CA ASP A 215 1.81 7.55 -7.29
C ASP A 215 0.77 7.38 -6.18
N GLY A 216 -0.40 8.01 -6.33
CA GLY A 216 -1.36 8.18 -5.23
C GLY A 216 -0.81 9.14 -4.19
N VAL A 217 -0.78 10.42 -4.55
CA VAL A 217 -0.05 11.45 -3.81
C VAL A 217 -0.82 11.92 -2.58
N VAL A 218 -0.16 11.88 -1.43
CA VAL A 218 -0.68 12.39 -0.15
C VAL A 218 -0.46 13.91 -0.06
N ASP A 219 -1.40 14.64 0.55
CA ASP A 219 -1.17 16.05 0.93
C ASP A 219 -0.20 16.13 2.10
N VAL A 220 1.08 16.30 1.77
CA VAL A 220 2.17 16.16 2.75
C VAL A 220 2.20 17.31 3.75
N SER A 221 2.16 18.56 3.27
CA SER A 221 2.43 19.75 4.08
C SER A 221 1.25 20.18 4.96
N ASP A 222 0.03 20.17 4.43
CA ASP A 222 -1.11 20.75 5.16
C ASP A 222 -2.01 19.70 5.82
N ASP A 223 -1.76 18.41 5.58
CA ASP A 223 -2.59 17.31 6.11
C ASP A 223 -1.77 16.25 6.86
N TYR A 224 -0.81 15.58 6.21
CA TYR A 224 -0.03 14.50 6.83
C TYR A 224 0.85 14.98 7.99
N TYR A 225 1.78 15.93 7.74
CA TYR A 225 2.69 16.42 8.79
C TYR A 225 1.99 17.25 9.87
N THR A 226 0.79 17.76 9.62
CA THR A 226 -0.02 18.48 10.63
C THR A 226 -0.99 17.56 11.37
N THR A 227 -0.96 16.25 11.07
CA THR A 227 -1.83 15.22 11.67
C THR A 227 -3.31 15.54 11.56
N LYS A 228 -3.75 16.22 10.49
CA LYS A 228 -5.16 16.55 10.28
C LYS A 228 -5.95 15.37 9.73
N TRP A 229 -5.42 14.67 8.72
CA TRP A 229 -6.07 13.54 8.05
C TRP A 229 -7.50 13.84 7.55
N THR A 230 -7.76 15.08 7.12
CA THR A 230 -9.10 15.53 6.71
C THR A 230 -9.25 15.65 5.20
N THR A 231 -8.17 15.56 4.42
CA THR A 231 -8.23 15.84 2.98
C THR A 231 -8.18 14.58 2.10
N ASN A 232 -7.95 13.41 2.71
CA ASN A 232 -7.82 12.13 2.03
C ASN A 232 -9.09 11.66 1.31
N LEU A 233 -10.27 11.94 1.85
CA LEU A 233 -11.50 11.28 1.37
C LEU A 233 -12.28 12.04 0.29
N ARG A 234 -11.69 13.10 -0.29
CA ARG A 234 -12.43 14.00 -1.19
C ARG A 234 -13.00 13.33 -2.44
N ASP A 235 -12.38 12.25 -2.90
CA ASP A 235 -12.85 11.49 -4.07
C ASP A 235 -13.51 10.15 -3.69
N THR A 236 -13.62 9.79 -2.40
CA THR A 236 -14.12 8.47 -1.96
C THR A 236 -15.56 8.22 -2.40
N ASP A 237 -16.44 9.21 -2.24
CA ASP A 237 -17.85 9.08 -2.62
C ASP A 237 -17.99 8.89 -4.15
N HIS A 238 -17.08 9.50 -4.93
CA HIS A 238 -17.04 9.29 -6.37
C HIS A 238 -16.65 7.85 -6.74
N VAL A 239 -15.86 7.15 -5.93
CA VAL A 239 -15.52 5.74 -6.18
C VAL A 239 -16.75 4.84 -6.07
N LEU A 240 -17.64 5.08 -5.10
CA LEU A 240 -18.90 4.35 -4.98
C LEU A 240 -19.79 4.59 -6.20
N GLN A 241 -19.91 5.85 -6.64
CA GLN A 241 -20.65 6.19 -7.86
C GLN A 241 -20.04 5.53 -9.10
N TRP A 242 -18.70 5.42 -9.16
CA TRP A 242 -18.01 4.73 -10.23
C TRP A 242 -18.31 3.23 -10.25
N PHE A 243 -18.34 2.57 -9.09
CA PHE A 243 -18.76 1.17 -8.97
C PHE A 243 -20.17 0.95 -9.55
N PHE A 244 -21.13 1.80 -9.20
CA PHE A 244 -22.49 1.72 -9.76
C PHE A 244 -22.51 1.99 -11.27
N LYS A 245 -21.79 3.00 -11.75
CA LYS A 245 -21.70 3.30 -13.19
C LYS A 245 -21.14 2.12 -13.98
N ASP A 246 -20.06 1.51 -13.51
CA ASP A 246 -19.44 0.36 -14.18
C ASP A 246 -20.34 -0.88 -14.09
N CYS A 247 -21.01 -1.10 -12.96
CA CYS A 247 -21.98 -2.19 -12.80
C CYS A 247 -23.18 -2.03 -13.75
N LEU A 248 -23.74 -0.82 -13.86
CA LEU A 248 -24.83 -0.50 -14.79
C LEU A 248 -24.41 -0.75 -16.23
N LYS A 249 -23.22 -0.27 -16.62
CA LYS A 249 -22.68 -0.47 -17.97
C LYS A 249 -22.43 -1.94 -18.29
N ALA A 250 -22.01 -2.73 -17.31
CA ALA A 250 -21.74 -4.15 -17.47
C ALA A 250 -23.02 -4.99 -17.71
N GLY A 251 -24.16 -4.50 -17.21
CA GLY A 251 -25.44 -5.18 -17.32
C GLY A 251 -25.61 -6.35 -16.34
N PRO A 252 -26.82 -6.93 -16.27
CA PRO A 252 -27.16 -7.96 -15.29
C PRO A 252 -26.41 -9.29 -15.49
N GLU A 253 -25.88 -9.54 -16.69
CA GLU A 253 -25.09 -10.74 -16.99
C GLU A 253 -23.69 -10.71 -16.37
N ASN A 254 -23.12 -9.51 -16.20
CA ASN A 254 -21.74 -9.32 -15.74
C ASN A 254 -21.62 -8.68 -14.36
N CYS A 255 -22.66 -7.96 -13.89
CA CYS A 255 -22.71 -7.42 -12.54
C CYS A 255 -23.92 -7.96 -11.76
N THR A 256 -23.68 -8.80 -10.75
CA THR A 256 -24.73 -9.42 -9.95
C THR A 256 -25.54 -8.42 -9.10
N PHE A 257 -24.99 -7.24 -8.80
CA PHE A 257 -25.67 -6.19 -8.05
C PHE A 257 -26.48 -5.22 -8.93
N HIS A 258 -26.51 -5.46 -10.24
CA HIS A 258 -27.13 -4.57 -11.22
C HIS A 258 -28.60 -4.23 -10.90
N GLU A 259 -28.94 -2.96 -11.07
CA GLU A 259 -30.32 -2.46 -11.10
C GLU A 259 -30.52 -1.55 -12.33
N PRO A 260 -31.76 -1.21 -12.73
CA PRO A 260 -32.02 -0.37 -13.90
C PRO A 260 -31.43 1.05 -13.86
N SER A 261 -31.00 1.54 -12.69
CA SER A 261 -30.34 2.84 -12.55
C SER A 261 -29.36 2.87 -11.37
N ILE A 262 -28.50 3.89 -11.33
CA ILE A 262 -27.57 4.13 -10.23
C ILE A 262 -28.33 4.42 -8.93
N GLU A 263 -29.43 5.17 -9.01
CA GLU A 263 -30.28 5.51 -7.86
C GLU A 263 -30.94 4.27 -7.25
N ALA A 264 -31.33 3.30 -8.09
CA ALA A 264 -31.88 2.03 -7.64
C ALA A 264 -30.83 1.19 -6.89
N MET A 265 -29.60 1.09 -7.40
CA MET A 265 -28.49 0.42 -6.70
C MET A 265 -28.14 1.13 -5.37
N ASN A 266 -28.14 2.46 -5.37
CA ASN A 266 -27.88 3.25 -4.18
C ASN A 266 -28.96 3.03 -3.11
N THR A 267 -30.24 3.03 -3.50
CA THR A 267 -31.37 2.74 -2.60
C THR A 267 -31.26 1.33 -2.04
N LYS A 268 -30.97 0.34 -2.90
CA LYS A 268 -30.76 -1.05 -2.51
C LYS A 268 -29.62 -1.22 -1.51
N LEU A 269 -28.51 -0.50 -1.68
CA LEU A 269 -27.41 -0.50 -0.71
C LEU A 269 -27.80 0.15 0.62
N ASN A 270 -28.56 1.24 0.60
CA ASN A 270 -29.05 1.91 1.81
C ASN A 270 -30.07 1.07 2.60
N ASP A 271 -30.94 0.36 1.90
CA ASP A 271 -31.86 -0.61 2.50
C ASP A 271 -31.08 -1.76 3.17
N LEU A 272 -30.01 -2.24 2.51
CA LEU A 272 -29.12 -3.23 3.08
C LEU A 272 -28.42 -2.73 4.35
N TYR A 273 -27.91 -1.49 4.35
CA TYR A 273 -27.34 -0.87 5.56
C TYR A 273 -28.37 -0.78 6.70
N SER A 274 -29.60 -0.37 6.39
CA SER A 274 -30.67 -0.25 7.39
C SER A 274 -31.06 -1.61 7.96
N SER A 275 -31.12 -2.63 7.12
CA SER A 275 -31.45 -4.01 7.51
C SER A 275 -30.36 -4.64 8.38
N ILE A 276 -29.08 -4.54 7.97
CA ILE A 276 -27.98 -5.24 8.63
C ILE A 276 -27.66 -4.71 10.03
N ILE A 277 -28.03 -3.46 10.33
CA ILE A 277 -27.95 -2.88 11.68
C ILE A 277 -28.80 -3.69 12.67
N HIS A 278 -29.97 -4.17 12.23
CA HIS A 278 -30.90 -4.92 13.07
C HIS A 278 -30.77 -6.44 12.92
N SER A 279 -30.34 -6.90 11.75
CA SER A 279 -30.26 -8.33 11.40
C SER A 279 -28.90 -8.66 10.76
N PRO A 280 -27.81 -8.73 11.55
CA PRO A 280 -26.51 -9.15 11.03
C PRO A 280 -26.55 -10.61 10.56
N VAL A 281 -25.72 -10.94 9.57
CA VAL A 281 -25.73 -12.26 8.91
C VAL A 281 -24.60 -13.12 9.47
N SER A 282 -24.94 -14.30 10.00
CA SER A 282 -23.94 -15.28 10.44
C SER A 282 -23.28 -15.99 9.26
N VAL A 283 -21.96 -16.20 9.34
CA VAL A 283 -21.18 -16.94 8.35
C VAL A 283 -20.45 -18.09 9.03
N LYS A 284 -20.55 -19.27 8.44
CA LYS A 284 -19.80 -20.45 8.86
C LYS A 284 -19.35 -21.22 7.63
N THR A 285 -18.05 -21.32 7.45
CA THR A 285 -17.40 -22.16 6.44
C THR A 285 -16.76 -23.37 7.11
N ASN A 286 -16.11 -24.24 6.32
CA ASN A 286 -15.34 -25.35 6.89
C ASN A 286 -14.09 -24.89 7.65
N THR A 287 -13.60 -23.68 7.38
CA THR A 287 -12.30 -23.18 7.86
C THR A 287 -12.36 -21.88 8.65
N SER A 288 -13.48 -21.16 8.62
CA SER A 288 -13.68 -19.86 9.27
C SER A 288 -15.15 -19.65 9.68
N TYR A 289 -15.38 -18.75 10.63
CA TYR A 289 -16.71 -18.42 11.14
C TYR A 289 -16.73 -16.99 11.68
N GLY A 290 -17.89 -16.34 11.62
CA GLY A 290 -18.11 -15.03 12.19
C GLY A 290 -19.43 -14.43 11.74
N ILE A 291 -19.51 -13.10 11.69
CA ILE A 291 -20.69 -12.36 11.25
C ILE A 291 -20.30 -11.30 10.22
N VAL A 292 -21.27 -10.94 9.39
CA VAL A 292 -21.27 -9.71 8.60
C VAL A 292 -22.30 -8.78 9.23
N ASP A 293 -21.81 -7.77 9.94
CA ASP A 293 -22.59 -6.68 10.53
C ASP A 293 -22.38 -5.37 9.74
N TYR A 294 -22.99 -4.28 10.20
CA TYR A 294 -22.85 -2.96 9.57
C TYR A 294 -21.38 -2.53 9.44
N ALA A 295 -20.59 -2.69 10.50
CA ALA A 295 -19.18 -2.31 10.52
C ALA A 295 -18.37 -3.08 9.48
N ARG A 296 -18.55 -4.40 9.41
CA ARG A 296 -17.86 -5.25 8.44
C ARG A 296 -18.30 -4.96 7.01
N LEU A 297 -19.59 -4.72 6.78
CA LEU A 297 -20.10 -4.37 5.45
C LEU A 297 -19.46 -3.06 4.95
N ARG A 298 -19.50 -2.00 5.76
CA ARG A 298 -18.88 -0.71 5.47
C ARG A 298 -17.40 -0.88 5.15
N LEU A 299 -16.66 -1.52 6.05
CA LEU A 299 -15.23 -1.75 5.88
C LEU A 299 -14.92 -2.57 4.61
N THR A 300 -15.74 -3.57 4.28
CA THR A 300 -15.56 -4.41 3.09
C THR A 300 -15.72 -3.59 1.81
N ILE A 301 -16.74 -2.73 1.75
CA ILE A 301 -16.97 -1.83 0.61
C ILE A 301 -15.81 -0.84 0.48
N PHE A 302 -15.40 -0.19 1.57
CA PHE A 302 -14.30 0.77 1.56
C PHE A 302 -12.99 0.13 1.07
N VAL A 303 -12.69 -1.07 1.55
CA VAL A 303 -11.52 -1.84 1.10
C VAL A 303 -11.62 -2.22 -0.38
N ALA A 304 -12.81 -2.53 -0.88
CA ALA A 304 -13.01 -2.83 -2.31
C ALA A 304 -12.75 -1.61 -3.20
N PHE A 305 -12.85 -0.38 -2.68
CA PHE A 305 -12.50 0.83 -3.42
C PHE A 305 -11.02 0.92 -3.77
N TYR A 306 -10.14 0.26 -3.01
CA TYR A 306 -8.70 0.30 -3.28
C TYR A 306 -8.33 -0.44 -4.58
N LYS A 307 -9.02 -1.56 -4.87
CA LYS A 307 -8.65 -2.48 -5.95
C LYS A 307 -9.86 -2.92 -6.78
N PRO A 308 -10.41 -2.04 -7.64
CA PRO A 308 -11.58 -2.33 -8.45
C PRO A 308 -11.47 -3.62 -9.26
N PHE A 309 -10.40 -3.77 -10.05
CA PHE A 309 -10.18 -4.93 -10.93
C PHE A 309 -10.00 -6.24 -10.18
N ALA A 310 -9.52 -6.20 -8.93
CA ALA A 310 -9.38 -7.38 -8.12
C ALA A 310 -10.64 -7.74 -7.33
N VAL A 311 -11.47 -6.76 -6.94
CA VAL A 311 -12.49 -6.96 -5.88
C VAL A 311 -13.92 -6.70 -6.31
N TRP A 312 -14.18 -5.79 -7.25
CA TRP A 312 -15.56 -5.35 -7.56
C TRP A 312 -16.52 -6.45 -8.03
N PRO A 313 -16.12 -7.44 -8.85
CA PRO A 313 -17.01 -8.56 -9.17
C PRO A 313 -17.48 -9.32 -7.92
N MET A 314 -16.56 -9.62 -7.01
CA MET A 314 -16.92 -10.29 -5.74
C MET A 314 -17.75 -9.38 -4.83
N LEU A 315 -17.48 -8.08 -4.84
CA LEU A 315 -18.29 -7.13 -4.09
C LEU A 315 -19.74 -7.14 -4.60
N ALA A 316 -19.95 -7.07 -5.91
CA ALA A 316 -21.28 -7.10 -6.51
C ALA A 316 -22.03 -8.40 -6.17
N THR A 317 -21.38 -9.56 -6.33
CA THR A 317 -21.97 -10.85 -5.92
C THR A 317 -22.24 -10.87 -4.41
N GLY A 318 -21.27 -10.46 -3.59
CA GLY A 318 -21.41 -10.49 -2.14
C GLY A 318 -22.49 -9.58 -1.59
N LEU A 319 -22.69 -8.39 -2.17
CA LEU A 319 -23.80 -7.50 -1.80
C LEU A 319 -25.15 -8.15 -2.14
N GLN A 320 -25.27 -8.76 -3.32
CA GLN A 320 -26.50 -9.44 -3.73
C GLN A 320 -26.79 -10.70 -2.88
N ASP A 321 -25.76 -11.46 -2.52
CA ASP A 321 -25.86 -12.63 -1.64
C ASP A 321 -26.24 -12.22 -0.22
N LEU A 322 -25.69 -11.12 0.28
CA LEU A 322 -25.98 -10.63 1.64
C LEU A 322 -27.45 -10.23 1.78
N ILE A 323 -28.05 -9.61 0.76
CA ILE A 323 -29.49 -9.32 0.71
C ILE A 323 -30.33 -10.59 0.85
N GLN A 324 -29.83 -11.73 0.35
CA GLN A 324 -30.47 -13.04 0.44
C GLN A 324 -30.11 -13.79 1.74
N GLY A 325 -29.41 -13.15 2.68
CA GLY A 325 -29.01 -13.74 3.95
C GLY A 325 -27.73 -14.59 3.88
N ASN A 326 -26.93 -14.47 2.81
CA ASN A 326 -25.65 -15.17 2.67
C ASN A 326 -24.47 -14.18 2.70
N GLY A 327 -23.79 -14.08 3.84
CA GLY A 327 -22.64 -13.19 4.01
C GLY A 327 -21.29 -13.76 3.55
N THR A 328 -21.25 -14.99 3.02
CA THR A 328 -19.98 -15.74 2.86
C THR A 328 -18.96 -15.03 1.96
N VAL A 329 -19.41 -14.47 0.83
CA VAL A 329 -18.51 -13.79 -0.12
C VAL A 329 -17.90 -12.54 0.52
N LEU A 330 -18.72 -11.66 1.11
CA LEU A 330 -18.23 -10.45 1.77
C LEU A 330 -17.35 -10.76 2.99
N TYR A 331 -17.73 -11.77 3.77
CA TYR A 331 -16.93 -12.24 4.90
C TYR A 331 -15.52 -12.63 4.45
N ASN A 332 -15.41 -13.35 3.33
CA ASN A 332 -14.15 -13.81 2.73
C ASN A 332 -13.29 -12.70 2.11
N ILE A 333 -13.88 -11.55 1.72
CA ILE A 333 -13.09 -10.41 1.23
C ILE A 333 -12.15 -9.93 2.33
N LEU A 334 -12.63 -9.78 3.56
CA LEU A 334 -11.82 -9.35 4.70
C LEU A 334 -11.35 -10.51 5.59
N ASP A 335 -11.57 -11.78 5.20
CA ASP A 335 -11.33 -12.90 6.12
C ASP A 335 -9.84 -12.99 6.48
N GLN A 336 -9.61 -12.96 7.79
CA GLN A 336 -8.34 -13.31 8.37
C GLN A 336 -8.45 -14.79 8.75
N PRO A 337 -7.48 -15.64 8.37
CA PRO A 337 -7.49 -17.00 8.87
C PRO A 337 -7.56 -16.94 10.39
N SER A 338 -8.43 -17.76 10.99
CA SER A 338 -8.55 -17.86 12.45
C SER A 338 -7.16 -17.95 13.06
N PHE A 339 -6.91 -17.24 14.16
CA PHE A 339 -5.60 -17.23 14.77
C PHE A 339 -5.13 -18.67 15.03
N ARG A 340 -4.02 -19.06 14.40
CA ARG A 340 -3.36 -20.33 14.65
C ARG A 340 -2.05 -20.04 15.36
N CYS A 341 -1.87 -20.66 16.53
CA CYS A 341 -0.56 -20.76 17.14
C CYS A 341 0.35 -21.54 16.18
N SER A 342 1.39 -20.90 15.69
CA SER A 342 2.44 -21.62 14.98
C SER A 342 3.41 -22.22 15.99
N CYS A 343 3.76 -23.49 15.79
CA CYS A 343 4.87 -24.13 16.49
C CYS A 343 6.23 -23.71 15.90
N ASN A 344 6.23 -23.06 14.73
CA ASN A 344 7.42 -22.49 14.12
C ASN A 344 7.53 -20.99 14.51
N PRO A 345 8.49 -20.62 15.37
CA PRO A 345 8.63 -19.23 15.83
C PRO A 345 8.93 -18.23 14.69
N LEU A 346 9.33 -18.72 13.51
CA LEU A 346 9.62 -17.90 12.34
C LEU A 346 8.42 -17.68 11.42
N GLU A 347 7.32 -18.42 11.58
CA GLU A 347 6.22 -18.45 10.60
C GLU A 347 5.51 -17.10 10.43
N HIS A 348 5.64 -16.20 11.41
CA HIS A 348 5.09 -14.83 11.41
C HIS A 348 6.06 -13.79 11.99
N ALA A 349 7.35 -14.13 12.05
CA ALA A 349 8.34 -13.32 12.76
C ALA A 349 8.56 -11.94 12.12
N PHE A 350 8.17 -11.77 10.85
CA PHE A 350 8.42 -10.54 10.08
C PHE A 350 7.17 -9.98 9.41
N ASP A 351 5.98 -10.45 9.79
CA ASP A 351 4.73 -9.88 9.30
C ASP A 351 4.70 -8.38 9.63
N SER A 352 4.24 -7.53 8.72
CA SER A 352 4.03 -6.13 9.10
C SER A 352 2.95 -6.04 10.18
N VAL A 353 3.09 -5.10 11.10
CA VAL A 353 2.19 -4.94 12.26
C VAL A 353 1.65 -3.51 12.34
N PRO A 354 0.41 -3.31 12.86
CA PRO A 354 -0.21 -1.98 12.96
C PRO A 354 0.63 -0.95 13.71
N GLU A 355 1.42 -1.37 14.70
CA GLU A 355 2.25 -0.47 15.50
C GLU A 355 3.28 0.31 14.68
N ALA A 356 3.75 -0.24 13.55
CA ALA A 356 4.65 0.48 12.67
C ALA A 356 3.96 1.70 12.03
N MET A 357 2.69 1.57 11.64
CA MET A 357 1.90 2.68 11.11
C MET A 357 1.72 3.76 12.19
N THR A 358 1.35 3.36 13.41
CA THR A 358 1.19 4.27 14.55
C THR A 358 2.50 4.99 14.85
N ALA A 359 3.62 4.27 15.00
CA ALA A 359 4.91 4.88 15.29
C ALA A 359 5.33 5.89 14.24
N ILE A 360 5.29 5.51 12.96
CA ILE A 360 5.75 6.37 11.86
C ILE A 360 4.87 7.61 11.75
N ALA A 361 3.55 7.44 11.62
CA ALA A 361 2.64 8.55 11.39
C ALA A 361 2.58 9.52 12.58
N CYS A 362 2.60 9.01 13.82
CA CYS A 362 2.53 9.86 15.01
C CYS A 362 3.86 10.55 15.34
N ASN A 363 4.99 9.95 14.96
CA ASN A 363 6.28 10.64 15.03
C ASN A 363 6.41 11.72 13.96
N ASP A 364 6.01 11.44 12.72
CA ASP A 364 6.07 12.41 11.62
C ASP A 364 5.22 13.64 11.93
N GLY A 365 3.95 13.44 12.27
CA GLY A 365 2.97 14.50 12.39
C GLY A 365 3.08 15.31 13.68
N ASP A 366 2.39 16.45 13.75
CA ASP A 366 2.22 17.24 14.98
C ASP A 366 1.57 16.43 16.11
N LEU A 367 1.89 16.80 17.35
CA LEU A 367 1.15 16.28 18.51
C LEU A 367 -0.31 16.72 18.40
N ILE A 368 -1.22 15.76 18.58
CA ILE A 368 -2.65 16.08 18.61
C ILE A 368 -3.12 16.17 20.07
N PRO A 369 -4.13 17.00 20.35
CA PRO A 369 -4.76 17.01 21.67
C PRO A 369 -5.29 15.63 22.06
N SER A 370 -5.10 15.24 23.33
CA SER A 370 -5.47 13.93 23.87
C SER A 370 -6.88 13.88 24.48
N GLY A 371 -7.67 14.95 24.31
CA GLY A 371 -9.04 15.06 24.81
C GLY A 371 -10.01 14.20 24.01
N LEU A 372 -11.07 13.72 24.67
CA LEU A 372 -12.15 12.99 23.98
C LEU A 372 -12.92 13.91 23.03
N GLU A 373 -13.15 15.17 23.42
CA GLU A 373 -13.85 16.12 22.55
C GLU A 373 -13.07 16.42 21.27
N ASP A 374 -11.73 16.46 21.32
CA ASP A 374 -10.90 16.61 20.12
C ASP A 374 -11.00 15.42 19.15
N ALA A 375 -11.23 14.22 19.67
CA ALA A 375 -11.48 13.03 18.85
C ALA A 375 -12.90 13.08 18.22
N LEU A 376 -13.89 13.50 19.00
CA LEU A 376 -15.27 13.68 18.51
C LEU A 376 -15.35 14.78 17.45
N GLU A 377 -14.66 15.90 17.66
CA GLU A 377 -14.66 17.00 16.69
C GLU A 377 -13.97 16.59 15.40
N HIS A 378 -12.83 15.92 15.47
CA HIS A 378 -12.19 15.39 14.27
C HIS A 378 -13.10 14.41 13.52
N TYR A 379 -13.77 13.50 14.22
CA TYR A 379 -14.74 12.60 13.60
C TYR A 379 -15.85 13.36 12.85
N ARG A 380 -16.41 14.43 13.45
CA ARG A 380 -17.39 15.31 12.79
C ARG A 380 -16.81 16.02 11.58
N GLU A 381 -15.58 16.50 11.64
CA GLU A 381 -14.91 17.18 10.53
C GLU A 381 -14.68 16.25 9.34
N VAL A 382 -14.19 15.02 9.55
CA VAL A 382 -13.98 14.08 8.45
C VAL A 382 -15.32 13.66 7.83
N LEU A 383 -16.38 13.52 8.63
CA LEU A 383 -17.73 13.25 8.11
C LEU A 383 -18.33 14.37 7.24
N LYS A 384 -17.87 15.62 7.41
CA LYS A 384 -18.26 16.72 6.50
C LYS A 384 -17.63 16.58 5.11
N VAL A 385 -16.54 15.80 5.00
CA VAL A 385 -15.81 15.59 3.75
C VAL A 385 -16.36 14.41 2.97
N SER A 386 -16.68 13.30 3.64
CA SER A 386 -17.26 12.11 3.03
C SER A 386 -18.00 11.29 4.09
N GLU A 387 -19.05 10.57 3.66
CA GLU A 387 -19.74 9.60 4.52
C GLU A 387 -18.81 8.47 5.00
N TRP A 388 -17.70 8.22 4.31
CA TRP A 388 -16.66 7.26 4.67
C TRP A 388 -15.72 7.77 5.76
N GLY A 389 -15.91 9.01 6.23
CA GLY A 389 -15.14 9.59 7.33
C GLY A 389 -15.16 8.76 8.60
N SER A 390 -16.22 7.98 8.82
CA SER A 390 -16.32 7.09 9.98
C SER A 390 -15.41 5.86 9.93
N VAL A 391 -15.00 5.41 8.73
CA VAL A 391 -13.99 4.37 8.54
C VAL A 391 -12.57 4.95 8.68
N TRP A 392 -12.38 6.22 8.30
CA TRP A 392 -11.06 6.84 8.18
C TRP A 392 -10.57 7.57 9.43
N ALA A 393 -11.46 8.20 10.20
CA ALA A 393 -11.10 9.08 11.32
C ALA A 393 -10.28 8.36 12.43
N GLY A 394 -10.32 7.03 12.48
CA GLY A 394 -9.47 6.22 13.35
C GLY A 394 -7.96 6.45 13.13
N ILE A 395 -7.54 6.84 11.92
CA ILE A 395 -6.12 7.09 11.60
C ILE A 395 -5.54 8.21 12.46
N ARG A 396 -6.23 9.36 12.57
CA ARG A 396 -5.75 10.42 13.47
C ARG A 396 -5.82 9.98 14.92
N MET A 397 -6.89 9.29 15.31
CA MET A 397 -7.15 8.92 16.70
C MET A 397 -6.04 8.06 17.31
N MET A 398 -5.33 7.24 16.52
CA MET A 398 -4.20 6.44 17.01
C MET A 398 -3.07 7.29 17.61
N CYS A 399 -2.95 8.54 17.18
CA CYS A 399 -1.96 9.49 17.72
C CYS A 399 -2.42 10.22 18.99
N GLY A 400 -3.67 10.06 19.42
CA GLY A 400 -4.23 10.78 20.57
C GLY A 400 -3.64 10.35 21.92
N GLY A 401 -3.03 9.16 21.96
CA GLY A 401 -2.27 8.67 23.10
C GLY A 401 -0.75 8.78 22.94
N TRP A 402 -0.26 9.32 21.83
CA TRP A 402 1.18 9.34 21.55
C TRP A 402 1.90 10.29 22.51
N SER A 403 2.96 9.80 23.17
CA SER A 403 3.63 10.56 24.22
C SER A 403 4.38 11.77 23.66
N SER A 404 4.29 12.90 24.36
CA SER A 404 5.13 14.08 24.13
C SER A 404 6.59 13.88 24.52
N ASP A 405 6.89 12.82 25.27
CA ASP A 405 8.25 12.50 25.70
C ASP A 405 9.10 11.90 24.56
N ILE A 406 8.45 11.39 23.50
CA ILE A 406 9.13 10.92 22.31
C ILE A 406 9.58 12.15 21.50
N PRO A 407 10.90 12.37 21.32
CA PRO A 407 11.40 13.56 20.64
C PRO A 407 10.90 13.69 19.20
N LYS A 408 10.52 14.91 18.81
CA LYS A 408 10.09 15.28 17.46
C LYS A 408 11.10 16.22 16.79
N THR A 409 12.38 15.88 16.83
CA THR A 409 13.51 16.73 16.38
C THR A 409 13.88 16.58 14.90
N GLN A 410 13.08 15.86 14.12
CA GLN A 410 13.32 15.54 12.70
C GLN A 410 12.88 16.64 11.73
N PHE A 411 13.32 16.55 10.47
CA PHE A 411 12.90 17.44 9.38
C PHE A 411 11.38 17.41 9.19
N ARG A 412 10.78 18.61 9.14
CA ARG A 412 9.33 18.84 9.02
C ARG A 412 8.95 19.79 7.88
N GLY A 413 9.88 19.99 6.95
CA GLY A 413 9.70 20.86 5.81
C GLY A 413 10.31 22.27 5.96
N PRO A 414 9.99 23.18 5.03
CA PRO A 414 8.95 23.04 4.00
C PRO A 414 9.22 21.89 3.01
N ILE A 415 8.17 21.17 2.62
CA ILE A 415 8.28 20.03 1.68
C ILE A 415 8.15 20.54 0.24
N VAL A 416 9.15 21.33 -0.14
CA VAL A 416 9.30 21.96 -1.45
C VAL A 416 10.77 21.99 -1.81
N GLY A 417 11.12 22.03 -3.09
CA GLY A 417 12.52 22.10 -3.48
C GLY A 417 12.72 22.12 -4.99
N ASN A 418 13.81 22.73 -5.44
CA ASN A 418 14.26 22.65 -6.83
C ASN A 418 15.19 21.44 -6.96
N THR A 419 14.67 20.34 -7.52
CA THR A 419 15.38 19.07 -7.60
C THR A 419 16.29 19.00 -8.83
N SER A 420 17.37 18.23 -8.74
CA SER A 420 18.31 18.00 -9.86
C SER A 420 17.65 17.33 -11.07
N PHE A 421 16.54 16.64 -10.85
CA PHE A 421 15.68 16.15 -11.92
C PHE A 421 14.21 16.37 -11.55
N PRO A 422 13.35 16.82 -12.47
CA PRO A 422 11.92 16.99 -12.22
C PRO A 422 11.21 15.68 -11.84
N LEU A 423 10.22 15.77 -10.94
CA LEU A 423 9.41 14.64 -10.47
C LEU A 423 8.29 14.28 -11.45
N LEU A 424 7.88 13.01 -11.47
CA LEU A 424 6.62 12.56 -12.06
C LEU A 424 5.63 12.22 -10.94
N LEU A 425 4.47 12.89 -10.94
CA LEU A 425 3.39 12.65 -10.00
C LEU A 425 2.23 11.97 -10.73
N ILE A 426 1.63 10.96 -10.12
CA ILE A 426 0.50 10.22 -10.71
C ILE A 426 -0.67 10.24 -9.74
N GLY A 427 -1.85 10.55 -10.25
CA GLY A 427 -3.11 10.47 -9.50
C GLY A 427 -4.24 9.91 -10.35
N ASN A 428 -5.12 9.15 -9.72
CA ASN A 428 -6.32 8.62 -10.35
C ASN A 428 -7.47 9.64 -10.26
N ILE A 429 -8.36 9.66 -11.24
CA ILE A 429 -9.55 10.55 -11.22
C ILE A 429 -10.41 10.31 -9.97
N ALA A 430 -10.52 9.08 -9.50
CA ALA A 430 -11.21 8.75 -8.26
C ALA A 430 -10.36 7.81 -7.39
N ASP A 431 -9.43 8.39 -6.63
CA ASP A 431 -8.68 7.65 -5.61
C ASP A 431 -9.40 7.73 -4.25
N PRO A 432 -9.69 6.62 -3.57
CA PRO A 432 -10.46 6.65 -2.33
C PRO A 432 -9.74 7.33 -1.16
N VAL A 433 -8.41 7.52 -1.22
CA VAL A 433 -7.62 8.01 -0.06
C VAL A 433 -6.50 8.99 -0.41
N THR A 434 -6.08 9.05 -1.67
CA THR A 434 -5.08 9.99 -2.21
C THR A 434 -5.59 10.71 -3.45
N PRO A 435 -6.58 11.61 -3.29
CA PRO A 435 -7.34 12.24 -4.36
C PRO A 435 -6.45 13.12 -5.26
N LEU A 436 -6.79 13.20 -6.56
CA LEU A 436 -5.92 13.78 -7.61
C LEU A 436 -5.48 15.23 -7.33
N TRP A 437 -6.33 16.02 -6.66
CA TRP A 437 -6.00 17.40 -6.32
C TRP A 437 -4.72 17.51 -5.45
N ALA A 438 -4.42 16.49 -4.64
CA ALA A 438 -3.21 16.44 -3.82
C ALA A 438 -1.96 16.32 -4.69
N ALA A 439 -1.99 15.56 -5.79
CA ALA A 439 -0.89 15.50 -6.76
C ALA A 439 -0.63 16.88 -7.38
N HIS A 440 -1.69 17.59 -7.80
CA HIS A 440 -1.55 18.97 -8.29
C HIS A 440 -1.02 19.94 -7.25
N LYS A 441 -1.40 19.77 -5.98
CA LYS A 441 -0.87 20.59 -4.89
C LYS A 441 0.61 20.35 -4.64
N VAL A 442 1.01 19.09 -4.47
CA VAL A 442 2.42 18.71 -4.23
C VAL A 442 3.31 19.12 -5.40
N SER A 443 2.85 18.95 -6.65
CA SER A 443 3.59 19.36 -7.85
C SER A 443 3.98 20.86 -7.83
N LYS A 444 3.16 21.74 -7.25
CA LYS A 444 3.50 23.18 -7.12
C LYS A 444 4.73 23.44 -6.24
N GLY A 445 5.07 22.51 -5.34
CA GLY A 445 6.26 22.57 -4.49
C GLY A 445 7.55 22.14 -5.17
N PHE A 446 7.47 21.49 -6.34
CA PHE A 446 8.61 20.93 -7.06
C PHE A 446 8.62 21.46 -8.50
N PRO A 447 9.31 22.58 -8.77
CA PRO A 447 9.36 23.19 -10.10
C PRO A 447 9.77 22.21 -11.19
N GLY A 448 9.10 22.29 -12.34
CA GLY A 448 9.34 21.40 -13.49
C GLY A 448 8.68 20.03 -13.39
N SER A 449 8.16 19.64 -12.23
CA SER A 449 7.41 18.38 -12.09
C SER A 449 6.15 18.35 -12.96
N VAL A 450 5.70 17.13 -13.31
CA VAL A 450 4.48 16.92 -14.10
C VAL A 450 3.53 16.00 -13.36
N VAL A 451 2.23 16.33 -13.41
CA VAL A 451 1.14 15.47 -12.96
C VAL A 451 0.56 14.74 -14.17
N LEU A 452 0.55 13.42 -14.10
CA LEU A 452 -0.20 12.53 -14.98
C LEU A 452 -1.48 12.10 -14.26
N SER A 453 -2.62 12.23 -14.95
CA SER A 453 -3.91 11.75 -14.44
C SER A 453 -4.29 10.43 -15.12
N GLN A 454 -4.72 9.44 -14.35
CA GLN A 454 -5.23 8.18 -14.87
C GLN A 454 -6.76 8.11 -14.73
N ASP A 455 -7.45 7.78 -15.82
CA ASP A 455 -8.91 7.70 -15.91
C ASP A 455 -9.45 6.42 -15.25
N SER A 456 -9.32 6.34 -13.92
CA SER A 456 -9.79 5.20 -13.15
C SER A 456 -10.24 5.58 -11.76
N ALA A 457 -11.14 4.77 -11.22
CA ALA A 457 -11.25 4.59 -9.79
C ALA A 457 -10.17 3.63 -9.26
N GLY A 458 -9.83 3.74 -7.99
CA GLY A 458 -8.88 2.84 -7.32
C GLY A 458 -7.73 3.59 -6.65
N HIS A 459 -7.04 2.92 -5.73
CA HIS A 459 -5.93 3.54 -5.02
C HIS A 459 -4.61 3.36 -5.79
N CYS A 460 -4.03 4.49 -6.20
CA CYS A 460 -2.82 4.60 -7.04
C CYS A 460 -2.99 4.00 -8.45
N SER A 461 -2.10 4.34 -9.38
CA SER A 461 -2.20 3.96 -10.79
C SER A 461 -2.24 2.45 -11.02
N ILE A 462 -1.58 1.68 -10.15
CA ILE A 462 -1.55 0.22 -10.18
C ILE A 462 -2.89 -0.45 -9.88
N ALA A 463 -3.95 0.29 -9.52
CA ALA A 463 -5.28 -0.27 -9.27
C ALA A 463 -6.05 -0.61 -10.56
N ALA A 464 -5.60 -0.10 -11.71
CA ALA A 464 -6.20 -0.36 -13.01
C ALA A 464 -5.12 -0.43 -14.11
N PRO A 465 -5.25 -1.32 -15.10
CA PRO A 465 -4.25 -1.46 -16.16
C PRO A 465 -4.33 -0.28 -17.15
N SER A 466 -3.20 0.40 -17.35
CA SER A 466 -3.06 1.52 -18.31
C SER A 466 -1.71 1.44 -19.01
N ILE A 467 -1.71 1.09 -20.31
CA ILE A 467 -0.49 1.09 -21.13
C ILE A 467 0.06 2.53 -21.25
N CYS A 468 -0.81 3.53 -21.37
CA CYS A 468 -0.42 4.94 -21.42
C CYS A 468 0.38 5.36 -20.18
N THR A 469 -0.11 5.01 -18.98
CA THR A 469 0.59 5.32 -17.72
C THR A 469 1.91 4.56 -17.64
N ALA A 470 1.90 3.27 -17.98
CA ALA A 470 3.07 2.42 -17.90
C ALA A 470 4.21 2.90 -18.82
N LEU A 471 3.88 3.29 -20.05
CA LEU A 471 4.87 3.82 -21.00
C LEU A 471 5.41 5.17 -20.55
N ALA A 472 4.59 6.07 -20.01
CA ALA A 472 5.07 7.33 -19.46
C ALA A 472 6.05 7.13 -18.30
N VAL A 473 5.77 6.15 -17.42
CA VAL A 473 6.68 5.77 -16.34
C VAL A 473 7.98 5.16 -16.88
N ARG A 474 7.88 4.23 -17.85
CA ARG A 474 9.03 3.59 -18.51
C ARG A 474 9.95 4.62 -19.16
N GLU A 475 9.42 5.51 -19.99
CA GLU A 475 10.17 6.57 -20.66
C GLU A 475 10.86 7.49 -19.65
N TYR A 476 10.14 7.89 -18.60
CA TYR A 476 10.70 8.70 -17.54
C TYR A 476 11.89 8.03 -16.87
N PHE A 477 11.79 6.77 -16.45
CA PHE A 477 12.93 6.07 -15.85
C PHE A 477 14.08 5.87 -16.85
N VAL A 478 13.80 5.41 -18.07
CA VAL A 478 14.83 5.06 -19.07
C VAL A 478 15.63 6.27 -19.55
N ASN A 479 14.95 7.36 -19.94
CA ASN A 479 15.61 8.50 -20.58
C ASN A 479 15.29 9.86 -19.94
N GLY A 480 14.40 9.90 -18.94
CA GLY A 480 14.04 11.13 -18.24
C GLY A 480 12.96 11.96 -18.93
N THR A 481 12.32 11.44 -19.97
CA THR A 481 11.22 12.13 -20.64
C THR A 481 10.00 12.12 -19.74
N LEU A 482 9.55 13.32 -19.36
CA LEU A 482 8.27 13.50 -18.71
C LEU A 482 7.14 13.54 -19.73
N PRO A 483 5.93 13.06 -19.39
CA PRO A 483 4.76 13.27 -20.22
C PRO A 483 4.46 14.78 -20.35
N LYS A 484 3.68 15.14 -21.37
CA LYS A 484 3.21 16.53 -21.51
C LYS A 484 2.39 16.93 -20.29
N SER A 485 2.49 18.19 -19.87
CA SER A 485 1.66 18.71 -18.80
C SER A 485 0.18 18.53 -19.14
N GLY A 486 -0.59 17.97 -18.21
CA GLY A 486 -2.01 17.66 -18.42
C GLY A 486 -2.27 16.35 -19.15
N THR A 487 -1.25 15.48 -19.33
CA THR A 487 -1.46 14.13 -19.85
C THR A 487 -2.51 13.39 -19.01
N HIS A 488 -3.47 12.81 -19.74
CA HIS A 488 -4.57 12.03 -19.21
C HIS A 488 -4.54 10.65 -19.88
N CYS A 489 -4.40 9.60 -19.08
CA CYS A 489 -4.22 8.24 -19.55
C CYS A 489 -5.47 7.40 -19.28
N SER A 490 -6.06 6.85 -20.34
CA SER A 490 -7.16 5.90 -20.25
C SER A 490 -6.70 4.51 -19.80
N ILE A 491 -7.57 3.79 -19.12
CA ILE A 491 -7.36 2.38 -18.74
C ILE A 491 -7.85 1.42 -19.82
N ILE A 492 -7.48 0.15 -19.65
CA ILE A 492 -7.87 -0.95 -20.55
C ILE A 492 -8.80 -1.91 -19.80
N GLY A 493 -9.90 -2.28 -20.43
CA GLY A 493 -10.87 -3.22 -19.87
C GLY A 493 -11.80 -2.60 -18.82
N SER A 494 -12.48 -3.46 -18.08
CA SER A 494 -13.43 -3.09 -17.03
C SER A 494 -13.32 -4.07 -15.87
N PRO A 495 -13.54 -3.64 -14.62
CA PRO A 495 -13.61 -4.55 -13.48
C PRO A 495 -14.64 -5.66 -13.63
N PHE A 496 -15.71 -5.45 -14.42
CA PHE A 496 -16.77 -6.44 -14.67
C PHE A 496 -16.65 -7.15 -16.02
N ALA A 497 -15.54 -6.98 -16.75
CA ALA A 497 -15.37 -7.71 -18.01
C ALA A 497 -15.30 -9.23 -17.73
N PRO A 498 -15.96 -10.08 -18.54
CA PRO A 498 -15.84 -11.52 -18.38
C PRO A 498 -14.38 -11.92 -18.56
N ASN A 499 -13.85 -12.72 -17.63
CA ASN A 499 -12.56 -13.38 -17.84
C ASN A 499 -12.67 -14.18 -19.14
N PRO A 500 -11.71 -14.05 -20.09
CA PRO A 500 -11.71 -14.93 -21.24
C PRO A 500 -11.70 -16.38 -20.72
N PRO A 501 -12.52 -17.29 -21.28
CA PRO A 501 -12.53 -18.67 -20.82
C PRO A 501 -11.11 -19.23 -20.93
N ALA A 502 -10.66 -19.91 -19.87
CA ALA A 502 -9.40 -20.62 -19.88
C ALA A 502 -9.38 -21.48 -21.15
N ARG A 503 -8.38 -21.32 -22.03
CA ARG A 503 -8.28 -22.10 -23.27
C ARG A 503 -8.43 -23.57 -22.90
N GLY A 504 -9.55 -24.16 -23.33
CA GLY A 504 -9.93 -25.52 -22.98
C GLY A 504 -8.82 -26.48 -23.36
N SER A 505 -8.47 -27.36 -22.44
CA SER A 505 -7.64 -28.53 -22.69
C SER A 505 -8.33 -29.40 -23.74
N GLY A 506 -8.00 -29.18 -25.01
CA GLY A 506 -8.32 -30.09 -26.09
C GLY A 506 -7.63 -31.42 -25.82
N SER A 507 -8.43 -32.45 -25.59
CA SER A 507 -8.02 -33.84 -25.49
C SER A 507 -7.38 -34.30 -26.80
N GLY A 508 -6.06 -34.33 -26.84
CA GLY A 508 -5.26 -35.01 -27.86
C GLY A 508 -4.08 -35.65 -27.15
N GLY A 509 -4.15 -36.97 -26.92
CA GLY A 509 -3.10 -37.70 -26.23
C GLY A 509 -1.90 -37.97 -27.13
N SER A 510 -0.71 -37.74 -26.61
CA SER A 510 0.47 -38.61 -26.81
C SER A 510 1.60 -38.21 -25.86
N GLU A 511 2.02 -39.19 -25.07
CA GLU A 511 3.35 -39.45 -24.49
C GLU A 511 4.06 -38.36 -23.66
N ILE A 512 4.25 -38.74 -22.39
CA ILE A 512 5.12 -38.11 -21.40
C ILE A 512 6.57 -38.38 -21.82
N ASP A 513 7.31 -37.32 -22.15
CA ASP A 513 8.78 -37.35 -22.09
C ASP A 513 9.30 -36.32 -21.10
N SER A 514 10.28 -36.76 -20.34
CA SER A 514 10.92 -36.11 -19.21
C SER A 514 12.02 -35.16 -19.67
N GLY A 515 11.99 -33.93 -19.16
CA GLY A 515 13.18 -33.04 -19.13
C GLY A 515 12.99 -31.72 -19.86
N GLY A 516 13.26 -30.61 -19.15
CA GLY A 516 13.40 -29.28 -19.75
C GLY A 516 12.83 -28.16 -18.89
N GLN A 517 13.67 -27.60 -18.03
CA GLN A 517 13.47 -26.23 -17.52
C GLN A 517 13.55 -25.27 -18.72
N THR A 518 12.43 -24.69 -19.12
CA THR A 518 12.43 -23.54 -20.02
C THR A 518 12.62 -22.28 -19.19
N GLN A 519 13.87 -21.82 -19.12
CA GLN A 519 14.16 -20.39 -19.00
C GLN A 519 13.37 -19.68 -20.12
N ILE A 520 12.49 -18.75 -19.77
CA ILE A 520 11.94 -17.82 -20.75
C ILE A 520 13.05 -16.79 -21.01
N PRO A 521 13.69 -16.79 -22.19
CA PRO A 521 14.56 -15.68 -22.55
C PRO A 521 13.65 -14.51 -22.89
N LEU A 522 13.80 -13.38 -22.19
CA LEU A 522 13.32 -12.08 -22.68
C LEU A 522 14.07 -11.77 -23.99
N LYS A 523 13.55 -12.28 -25.11
CA LYS A 523 13.88 -11.76 -26.44
C LYS A 523 13.07 -10.50 -26.63
N LEU A 524 13.70 -9.44 -27.12
CA LEU A 524 12.99 -8.30 -27.70
C LEU A 524 12.09 -8.82 -28.84
N GLY A 525 10.82 -9.00 -28.53
CA GLY A 525 9.77 -9.31 -29.48
C GLY A 525 9.41 -8.08 -30.31
N THR A 526 8.51 -8.28 -31.27
CA THR A 526 7.91 -7.18 -32.04
C THR A 526 7.18 -6.19 -31.10
N GLU A 527 6.95 -4.93 -31.51
CA GLU A 527 6.19 -3.93 -30.70
C GLU A 527 4.82 -4.45 -30.21
N VAL A 528 4.23 -5.42 -30.91
CA VAL A 528 2.97 -6.06 -30.53
C VAL A 528 3.14 -7.05 -29.38
N GLU A 529 4.22 -7.85 -29.38
CA GLU A 529 4.52 -8.81 -28.30
C GLU A 529 4.92 -8.10 -26.99
N ASP A 530 5.64 -6.97 -27.06
CA ASP A 530 5.97 -6.16 -25.87
C ASP A 530 4.72 -5.54 -25.23
N ASN A 531 3.70 -5.20 -26.03
CA ASN A 531 2.44 -4.66 -25.51
C ASN A 531 1.55 -5.71 -24.83
N ASP A 532 1.57 -6.97 -25.31
CA ASP A 532 0.81 -8.06 -24.69
C ASP A 532 1.41 -8.45 -23.32
N ASP A 533 2.74 -8.60 -23.25
CA ASP A 533 3.44 -8.87 -21.99
C ASP A 533 3.26 -7.73 -20.99
N LEU A 534 3.32 -6.48 -21.46
CA LEU A 534 3.05 -5.29 -20.65
C LEU A 534 1.61 -5.29 -20.13
N LEU A 535 0.62 -5.61 -20.97
CA LEU A 535 -0.78 -5.67 -20.54
C LEU A 535 -1.01 -6.75 -19.48
N GLU A 536 -0.43 -7.93 -19.63
CA GLU A 536 -0.53 -8.98 -18.61
C GLU A 536 0.17 -8.60 -17.31
N ALA A 537 1.33 -7.92 -17.39
CA ALA A 537 1.98 -7.37 -16.21
C ALA A 537 1.09 -6.34 -15.48
N LEU A 538 0.43 -5.46 -16.23
CA LEU A 538 -0.50 -4.46 -15.69
C LEU A 538 -1.75 -5.09 -15.07
N LYS A 539 -2.33 -6.11 -15.70
CA LYS A 539 -3.42 -6.91 -15.12
C LYS A 539 -2.98 -7.60 -13.84
N GLY A 540 -1.74 -8.10 -13.79
CA GLY A 540 -1.15 -8.66 -12.57
C GLY A 540 -1.07 -7.63 -11.44
N LEU A 541 -0.63 -6.39 -11.72
CA LEU A 541 -0.61 -5.31 -10.73
C LEU A 541 -2.02 -4.92 -10.24
N ALA A 542 -2.98 -4.79 -11.17
CA ALA A 542 -4.36 -4.40 -10.87
C ALA A 542 -5.16 -5.50 -10.16
N GLY A 543 -4.90 -6.77 -10.51
CA GLY A 543 -5.52 -7.97 -9.95
C GLY A 543 -4.85 -8.45 -8.65
N PHE A 544 -3.67 -7.91 -8.31
CA PHE A 544 -2.95 -8.31 -7.12
C PHE A 544 -3.72 -7.92 -5.85
N ARG A 545 -4.04 -8.95 -5.06
CA ARG A 545 -4.44 -8.81 -3.66
C ARG A 545 -3.22 -9.15 -2.84
N LEU A 546 -2.75 -8.24 -1.99
CA LEU A 546 -1.77 -8.60 -0.96
C LEU A 546 -2.35 -9.81 -0.21
N GLY A 547 -1.65 -10.95 -0.29
CA GLY A 547 -2.14 -12.22 0.24
C GLY A 547 -2.44 -12.09 1.72
N GLY A 548 -3.72 -12.19 2.07
CA GLY A 548 -4.22 -11.94 3.42
C GLY A 548 -4.15 -10.45 3.79
N TYR A 549 -5.28 -9.91 4.23
CA TYR A 549 -5.38 -8.56 4.85
C TYR A 549 -4.55 -8.41 6.15
N GLY A 550 -3.54 -9.26 6.38
CA GLY A 550 -2.90 -9.49 7.67
C GLY A 550 -1.55 -8.82 7.86
N SER A 551 -0.99 -8.06 6.91
CA SER A 551 0.38 -7.55 7.09
C SER A 551 0.73 -6.26 6.34
N GLY A 552 -0.13 -5.24 6.31
CA GLY A 552 0.31 -3.90 5.87
C GLY A 552 -0.79 -2.91 5.51
N MET A 553 -1.96 -3.42 5.12
CA MET A 553 -3.22 -2.66 5.14
C MET A 553 -4.17 -3.46 6.01
N THR A 554 -3.88 -3.50 7.31
CA THR A 554 -4.88 -3.93 8.28
C THR A 554 -6.08 -3.01 8.06
N PRO A 555 -7.31 -3.52 7.83
CA PRO A 555 -8.46 -2.69 8.10
C PRO A 555 -8.26 -2.12 9.51
N LEU A 556 -8.41 -0.81 9.64
CA LEU A 556 -8.11 0.00 10.81
C LEU A 556 -8.76 -0.56 12.09
N HIS A 557 -8.24 -1.63 12.67
CA HIS A 557 -8.66 -2.10 13.97
C HIS A 557 -7.93 -1.25 15.01
N VAL A 558 -8.50 -0.09 15.29
CA VAL A 558 -8.12 0.82 16.39
C VAL A 558 -8.71 0.31 17.69
#